data_AF-A0A7S2XD48-F1
#
_entry.id   AF-A0A7S2XD48-F1
#
_cell.length_a   1.000
_cell.length_b   1.000
_cell.length_c   1.000
_cell.angle_alpha   90.00
_cell.angle_beta   90.00
_cell.angle_gamma   90.00
#
_symmetry.space_group_name_H-M   'P 1'
#
loop_
_entity.id
_entity.type
_entity.pdbx_description
1 polymer ?
#
loop_
_entity_poly.entity_id
_entity_poly.type
_entity_poly.pdbx_seq_one_letter_code
_entity_poly.pdbx_strand_id
1 'polypeptide(L)'
;ALPPTKMADEPLRESKSLNNFARMPSSIRDLGYQPQAYKEKKFNLLRPQHSSIFAIFQLIFRWRASIWQAVWKHLVAFWALFLLINITYRFILTEEQRSDFEKLSATFTYYISSGTVPLAFVLGFYVQQIYTRWWEMWMAL
;
A
#
# COMPACT_ATOMS: atom_id res chain seq x y z
N ALA A 1 -22.03 -7.93 -0.93
CA ALA A 1 -23.07 -8.27 -1.92
C ALA A 1 -22.72 -7.64 -3.28
N LEU A 2 -22.82 -8.38 -4.40
CA LEU A 2 -22.58 -7.85 -5.75
C LEU A 2 -23.72 -6.89 -6.16
N PRO A 3 -23.43 -5.78 -6.86
CA PRO A 3 -24.45 -4.79 -7.23
C PRO A 3 -25.52 -5.39 -8.15
N PRO A 4 -26.81 -5.02 -7.99
CA PRO A 4 -27.96 -5.65 -8.64
C PRO A 4 -27.93 -5.60 -10.17
N THR A 5 -27.16 -4.68 -10.75
CA THR A 5 -26.96 -4.55 -12.20
C THR A 5 -26.15 -5.70 -12.81
N LYS A 6 -25.28 -6.38 -12.05
CA LYS A 6 -24.49 -7.52 -12.57
C LYS A 6 -25.30 -8.80 -12.70
N MET A 7 -26.32 -9.01 -11.86
CA MET A 7 -27.10 -10.25 -11.83
C MET A 7 -28.07 -10.37 -13.03
N ALA A 8 -28.55 -9.25 -13.58
CA ALA A 8 -29.47 -9.26 -14.73
C ALA A 8 -28.76 -9.55 -16.06
N ASP A 9 -27.49 -9.15 -16.20
CA ASP A 9 -26.72 -9.31 -17.44
C ASP A 9 -25.97 -10.66 -17.53
N GLU A 10 -25.80 -11.34 -16.39
CA GLU A 10 -25.13 -12.63 -16.28
C GLU A 10 -25.79 -13.76 -17.10
N PRO A 11 -27.13 -13.98 -17.06
CA PRO A 11 -27.77 -15.04 -17.85
C PRO A 11 -27.68 -14.79 -19.36
N LEU A 12 -27.69 -13.53 -19.80
CA LEU A 12 -27.50 -13.18 -21.22
C LEU A 12 -26.05 -13.36 -21.67
N ARG A 13 -25.09 -13.19 -20.77
CA ARG A 13 -23.67 -13.38 -21.04
C ARG A 13 -23.29 -14.86 -21.10
N GLU A 14 -23.86 -15.67 -20.22
CA GLU A 14 -23.69 -17.13 -20.25
C GLU A 14 -24.37 -17.75 -21.48
N SER A 15 -25.61 -17.38 -21.79
CA SER A 15 -26.31 -17.90 -22.98
C SER A 15 -25.57 -17.58 -24.27
N LYS A 16 -25.06 -16.35 -24.44
CA LYS A 16 -24.20 -16.00 -25.59
C LYS A 16 -22.89 -16.78 -25.61
N SER A 17 -22.26 -17.01 -24.46
CA SER A 17 -21.03 -17.80 -24.35
C SER A 17 -21.25 -19.26 -24.75
N LEU A 18 -22.36 -19.87 -24.30
CA LEU A 18 -22.73 -21.25 -24.63
C LEU A 18 -23.09 -21.40 -26.10
N ASN A 19 -23.80 -20.42 -26.68
CA ASN A 19 -24.19 -20.44 -28.08
C ASN A 19 -22.98 -20.30 -29.02
N ASN A 20 -22.01 -19.47 -28.64
CA ASN A 20 -20.74 -19.35 -29.37
C ASN A 20 -19.87 -20.61 -29.24
N PHE A 21 -19.92 -21.30 -28.09
CA PHE A 21 -19.22 -22.56 -27.86
C PHE A 21 -19.85 -23.71 -28.67
N ALA A 22 -21.18 -23.77 -28.72
CA ALA A 22 -21.92 -24.76 -29.52
C ALA A 22 -21.65 -24.63 -31.02
N ARG A 23 -21.29 -23.43 -31.50
CA ARG A 23 -21.00 -23.13 -32.92
C ARG A 23 -19.56 -23.47 -33.33
N MET A 24 -18.68 -23.88 -32.40
CA MET A 24 -17.31 -24.25 -32.74
C MET A 24 -17.22 -25.58 -33.50
N PRO A 25 -16.22 -25.76 -34.37
CA PRO A 25 -16.01 -27.02 -35.09
C PRO A 25 -15.79 -28.19 -34.11
N SER A 26 -16.28 -29.39 -34.45
CA SER A 26 -16.17 -30.60 -33.62
C SER A 26 -14.74 -30.88 -33.17
N SER A 27 -13.75 -30.68 -34.05
CA SER A 27 -12.33 -30.85 -33.73
C SER A 27 -11.86 -30.02 -32.53
N ILE A 28 -12.45 -28.84 -32.27
CA ILE A 28 -12.12 -27.98 -31.13
C ILE A 28 -12.99 -28.29 -29.90
N ARG A 29 -14.18 -28.88 -30.09
CA ARG A 29 -15.05 -29.34 -28.98
C ARG A 29 -14.55 -30.65 -28.35
N ASP A 30 -13.94 -31.52 -29.16
CA ASP A 30 -13.41 -32.83 -28.75
C ASP A 30 -12.02 -32.74 -28.10
N LEU A 31 -11.24 -31.74 -28.51
CA LEU A 31 -10.17 -31.19 -27.68
C LEU A 31 -10.84 -30.64 -26.43
N GLY A 32 -10.86 -31.38 -25.31
CA GLY A 32 -11.56 -31.07 -24.05
C GLY A 32 -11.24 -29.70 -23.43
N TYR A 33 -11.58 -28.63 -24.13
CA TYR A 33 -11.31 -27.24 -23.83
C TYR A 33 -12.36 -26.80 -22.82
N GLN A 34 -11.98 -26.89 -21.55
CA GLN A 34 -12.75 -26.43 -20.40
C GLN A 34 -12.39 -24.95 -20.13
N PRO A 35 -13.19 -23.97 -20.58
CA PRO A 35 -12.86 -22.54 -20.43
C PRO A 35 -12.84 -22.10 -18.96
N GLN A 36 -13.63 -22.77 -18.12
CA GLN A 36 -13.66 -22.55 -16.67
C GLN A 36 -12.35 -23.02 -16.02
N ALA A 37 -11.87 -24.22 -16.37
CA ALA A 37 -10.60 -24.75 -15.87
C ALA A 37 -9.38 -23.92 -16.32
N TYR A 38 -9.42 -23.31 -17.52
CA TYR A 38 -8.37 -22.37 -17.95
C TYR A 38 -8.39 -21.06 -17.16
N LYS A 39 -9.58 -20.50 -16.85
CA LYS A 39 -9.69 -19.30 -16.00
C LYS A 39 -9.22 -19.56 -14.59
N GLU A 40 -9.65 -20.66 -13.99
CA GLU A 40 -9.20 -21.16 -12.69
C GLU A 40 -7.68 -21.34 -12.68
N LYS A 41 -7.11 -22.07 -13.65
CA LYS A 41 -5.66 -22.27 -13.75
C LYS A 41 -4.93 -20.96 -13.98
N LYS A 42 -5.37 -20.10 -14.88
CA LYS A 42 -4.73 -18.80 -15.15
C LYS A 42 -4.79 -17.89 -13.93
N PHE A 43 -5.91 -17.86 -13.20
CA PHE A 43 -6.06 -17.11 -11.96
C PHE A 43 -5.18 -17.67 -10.84
N ASN A 44 -5.10 -19.00 -10.73
CA ASN A 44 -4.21 -19.69 -9.79
C ASN A 44 -2.72 -19.58 -10.20
N LEU A 45 -2.41 -19.46 -11.49
CA LEU A 45 -1.07 -19.21 -12.05
C LEU A 45 -0.64 -17.75 -11.91
N LEU A 46 -1.61 -16.81 -11.89
CA LEU A 46 -1.41 -15.40 -11.59
C LEU A 46 -1.32 -15.12 -10.09
N ARG A 47 -1.60 -16.12 -9.24
CA ARG A 47 -1.32 -16.06 -7.81
C ARG A 47 0.19 -16.26 -7.65
N PRO A 48 0.97 -15.23 -7.24
CA PRO A 48 2.37 -15.45 -6.92
C PRO A 48 2.42 -16.48 -5.77
N GLN A 49 2.80 -17.72 -6.10
CA GLN A 49 2.81 -18.84 -5.16
C GLN A 49 4.09 -18.85 -4.29
N HIS A 50 5.13 -18.16 -4.75
CA HIS A 50 6.26 -17.82 -3.91
C HIS A 50 6.04 -16.44 -3.29
N SER A 51 5.94 -16.41 -1.97
CA SER A 51 6.01 -15.21 -1.12
C SER A 51 7.39 -14.57 -1.23
N SER A 52 7.76 -14.13 -2.43
CA SER A 52 9.02 -13.41 -2.62
C SER A 52 8.85 -12.03 -2.00
N ILE A 53 9.79 -11.65 -1.14
CA ILE A 53 9.89 -10.30 -0.55
C ILE A 53 9.85 -9.24 -1.67
N PHE A 54 10.32 -9.59 -2.87
CA PHE A 54 10.24 -8.77 -4.07
C PHE A 54 8.81 -8.35 -4.45
N ALA A 55 7.80 -9.20 -4.21
CA ALA A 55 6.41 -8.85 -4.44
C ALA A 55 5.96 -7.71 -3.51
N ILE A 56 6.39 -7.72 -2.24
CA ILE A 56 6.10 -6.65 -1.28
C ILE A 56 6.76 -5.34 -1.73
N PHE A 57 8.01 -5.38 -2.20
CA PHE A 57 8.67 -4.20 -2.78
C PHE A 57 7.91 -3.64 -3.99
N GLN A 58 7.41 -4.50 -4.89
CA GLN A 58 6.59 -4.08 -6.02
C GLN A 58 5.25 -3.47 -5.61
N LEU A 59 4.66 -3.93 -4.49
CA LEU A 59 3.47 -3.33 -3.89
C LEU A 59 3.77 -1.95 -3.28
N ILE A 60 4.88 -1.80 -2.55
CA ILE A 60 5.29 -0.52 -1.94
C ILE A 60 5.56 0.55 -3.02
N PHE A 61 6.15 0.15 -4.14
CA PHE A 61 6.48 1.04 -5.26
C PHE A 61 5.30 1.35 -6.22
N ARG A 62 4.12 0.76 -5.99
CA ARG A 62 2.94 1.04 -6.83
C ARG A 62 2.42 2.45 -6.55
N TRP A 63 2.66 3.39 -7.46
CA TRP A 63 2.37 4.82 -7.27
C TRP A 63 0.88 5.19 -7.03
N ARG A 64 -0.09 4.47 -7.60
CA ARG A 64 -1.52 4.80 -7.40
C ARG A 64 -2.02 4.29 -6.04
N ALA A 65 -2.48 5.22 -5.19
CA ALA A 65 -3.03 4.97 -3.83
C ALA A 65 -2.05 4.40 -2.81
N SER A 66 -0.74 4.57 -3.01
CA SER A 66 0.26 4.18 -2.02
C SER A 66 0.40 5.22 -0.91
N ILE A 67 0.84 4.74 0.26
CA ILE A 67 1.19 5.52 1.45
C ILE A 67 2.14 6.68 1.09
N TRP A 68 3.01 6.50 0.09
CA TRP A 68 3.92 7.53 -0.39
C TRP A 68 3.22 8.81 -0.82
N GLN A 69 2.02 8.73 -1.43
CA GLN A 69 1.27 9.92 -1.84
C GLN A 69 0.78 10.76 -0.64
N ALA A 70 0.59 10.14 0.53
CA ALA A 70 0.25 10.84 1.76
C ALA A 70 1.50 11.39 2.48
N VAL A 71 2.62 10.66 2.44
CA VAL A 71 3.82 10.97 3.25
C VAL A 71 4.77 11.94 2.56
N TRP A 72 4.84 11.97 1.22
CA TRP A 72 5.89 12.71 0.50
C TRP A 72 5.95 14.20 0.83
N LYS A 73 4.80 14.87 1.06
CA LYS A 73 4.76 16.30 1.42
C LYS A 73 5.47 16.56 2.76
N HIS A 74 5.20 15.72 3.75
CA HIS A 74 5.82 15.80 5.08
C HIS A 74 7.32 15.48 4.99
N LEU A 75 7.69 14.48 4.18
CA LEU A 75 9.08 14.11 3.95
C LEU A 75 9.88 15.26 3.33
N VAL A 76 9.35 15.88 2.27
CA VAL A 76 10.00 17.02 1.60
C VAL A 76 10.12 18.21 2.55
N ALA A 77 9.08 18.51 3.34
CA ALA A 77 9.12 19.59 4.33
C ALA A 77 10.20 19.35 5.40
N PHE A 78 10.29 18.12 5.94
CA PHE A 78 11.32 17.74 6.90
C PHE A 78 12.72 17.87 6.30
N TRP A 79 12.90 17.40 5.06
CA TRP A 79 14.17 17.48 4.37
C TRP A 79 14.60 18.93 4.10
N ALA A 80 13.66 19.79 3.70
CA ALA A 80 13.92 21.21 3.49
C ALA A 80 14.36 21.91 4.79
N LEU A 81 13.69 21.64 5.91
CA LEU A 81 14.07 22.18 7.22
C LEU A 81 15.45 21.68 7.66
N PHE A 82 15.72 20.39 7.47
CA PHE A 82 17.03 19.80 7.78
C PHE A 82 18.15 20.47 6.98
N LEU A 83 17.94 20.66 5.68
CA LEU A 83 18.90 21.36 4.81
C LEU A 83 19.09 22.82 5.23
N LEU A 84 18.00 23.51 5.59
CA LEU A 84 18.06 24.90 6.07
C LEU A 84 18.94 25.02 7.31
N ILE A 85 18.76 24.13 8.29
CA ILE A 85 19.60 24.09 9.50
C ILE A 85 21.05 23.77 9.14
N ASN A 86 21.27 22.80 8.25
CA ASN A 86 22.62 22.41 7.82
C ASN A 86 23.38 23.56 7.15
N ILE A 87 22.71 24.28 6.24
CA ILE A 87 23.26 25.46 5.55
C ILE A 87 23.55 26.58 6.57
N THR A 88 22.61 26.83 7.48
CA THR A 88 22.77 27.87 8.53
C THR A 88 23.98 27.57 9.40
N TYR A 89 24.16 26.33 9.86
CA TYR A 89 25.31 25.90 10.66
C TYR A 89 26.63 26.04 9.91
N ARG A 90 26.66 25.79 8.59
CA ARG A 90 27.90 25.86 7.78
C ARG A 90 28.30 27.26 7.33
N PHE A 91 27.33 28.09 6.95
CA PHE A 91 27.61 29.34 6.23
C PHE A 91 27.27 30.62 7.00
N ILE A 92 26.41 30.54 8.02
CA ILE A 92 25.88 31.73 8.71
C ILE A 92 26.45 31.86 10.13
N LEU A 93 26.69 30.74 10.81
CA LEU A 93 27.04 30.73 12.23
C LEU A 93 28.51 31.05 12.49
N THR A 94 28.77 31.97 13.42
CA THR A 94 30.12 32.26 13.94
C THR A 94 30.51 31.24 15.02
N GLU A 95 31.80 31.06 15.32
CA GLU A 95 32.27 29.99 16.23
C GLU A 95 31.63 30.00 17.63
N GLU A 96 31.34 31.17 18.19
CA GLU A 96 30.65 31.27 19.49
C GLU A 96 29.20 30.73 19.42
N GLN A 97 28.46 31.15 18.39
CA GLN A 97 27.08 30.71 18.17
C GLN A 97 26.99 29.21 17.84
N ARG A 98 28.05 28.66 17.25
CA ARG A 98 28.16 27.23 16.93
C ARG A 98 28.24 26.37 18.18
N SER A 99 29.03 26.80 19.17
CA SER A 99 29.11 26.14 20.49
C SER A 99 27.75 26.11 21.20
N ASP A 100 26.99 27.20 21.14
CA ASP A 100 25.66 27.25 21.76
C ASP A 100 24.64 26.38 21.02
N PHE A 101 24.70 26.32 19.68
CA PHE A 101 23.90 25.39 18.89
C PHE A 101 24.23 23.92 19.23
N GLU A 102 25.49 23.59 19.47
CA GLU A 102 25.91 22.24 19.86
C GLU A 102 25.31 21.83 21.21
N LYS A 103 25.33 22.71 22.22
CA LYS A 103 24.68 22.48 23.53
C LYS A 103 23.17 22.26 23.38
N LEU A 104 22.52 23.05 22.53
CA LEU A 104 21.10 22.89 22.23
C LEU A 104 20.81 21.53 21.58
N SER A 105 21.60 21.13 20.58
CA SER A 105 21.45 19.85 19.90
C SER A 105 21.67 18.64 20.84
N ALA A 106 22.63 18.74 21.76
CA ALA A 106 22.89 17.72 22.77
C ALA A 106 21.71 17.60 23.74
N THR A 107 21.11 18.73 24.11
CA THR A 107 19.93 18.79 24.98
C THR A 107 18.73 18.12 24.30
N PHE A 108 18.46 18.42 23.02
CA PHE A 108 17.41 17.73 22.26
C PHE A 108 17.65 16.22 22.16
N THR A 109 18.89 15.81 21.90
CA THR A 109 19.27 14.40 21.81
C THR A 109 19.01 13.67 23.14
N TYR A 110 19.34 14.32 24.26
CA TYR A 110 19.03 13.80 25.59
C TYR A 110 17.53 13.68 25.83
N TYR A 111 16.73 14.70 25.48
CA TYR A 111 15.27 14.65 25.64
C TYR A 111 14.62 13.53 24.81
N ILE A 112 15.04 13.36 23.55
CA ILE A 112 14.54 12.27 22.68
C ILE A 112 14.90 10.90 23.25
N SER A 113 16.10 10.76 23.83
CA SER A 113 16.57 9.50 24.40
C SER A 113 15.96 9.17 25.76
N SER A 114 15.59 10.19 26.55
CA SER A 114 15.16 10.03 27.95
C SER A 114 13.63 9.98 28.14
N GLY A 115 12.84 10.58 27.26
CA GLY A 115 11.42 10.86 27.51
C GLY A 115 10.39 9.97 26.81
N THR A 116 10.79 8.93 26.08
CA THR A 116 9.89 8.35 25.07
C THR A 116 9.23 7.06 25.59
N VAL A 117 8.00 7.15 26.12
CA VAL A 117 7.00 6.09 25.82
C VAL A 117 7.10 5.91 24.33
N PRO A 118 7.45 4.72 23.80
CA PRO A 118 7.76 4.58 22.38
C PRO A 118 6.59 5.19 21.60
N LEU A 119 6.76 6.29 20.86
CA LEU A 119 5.65 6.88 20.09
C LEU A 119 5.04 5.81 19.18
N ALA A 120 5.89 4.87 18.73
CA ALA A 120 5.51 3.66 18.03
C ALA A 120 4.46 2.81 18.78
N PHE A 121 4.53 2.72 20.11
CA PHE A 121 3.55 2.02 20.95
C PHE A 121 2.17 2.71 20.91
N VAL A 122 2.13 4.03 21.15
CA VAL A 122 0.87 4.79 21.11
C VAL A 122 0.27 4.78 19.70
N LEU A 123 1.11 4.95 18.69
CA LEU A 123 0.69 4.89 17.29
C LEU A 123 0.17 3.50 16.92
N GLY A 124 0.82 2.44 17.40
CA GLY A 124 0.36 1.06 17.21
C GLY A 124 -1.01 0.81 17.84
N PHE A 125 -1.22 1.28 19.06
CA PHE A 125 -2.54 1.22 19.71
C PHE A 125 -3.59 2.03 18.93
N TYR A 126 -3.27 3.25 18.52
CA TYR A 126 -4.16 4.12 17.76
C TYR A 126 -4.61 3.49 16.43
N VAL A 127 -3.66 2.95 15.66
CA VAL A 127 -3.93 2.29 14.38
C VAL A 127 -4.79 1.04 14.59
N GLN A 128 -4.51 0.25 15.64
CA GLN A 128 -5.31 -0.94 15.96
C GLN A 128 -6.78 -0.59 16.25
N GLN A 129 -7.03 0.47 17.02
CA GLN A 129 -8.40 0.91 17.34
C GLN A 129 -9.16 1.36 16.07
N ILE A 130 -8.51 2.12 15.19
CA ILE A 130 -9.09 2.56 13.92
C ILE A 130 -9.42 1.36 13.03
N TYR A 131 -8.48 0.41 12.92
CA TYR A 131 -8.66 -0.78 12.12
C TYR A 131 -9.86 -1.61 12.57
N THR A 132 -9.98 -1.86 13.88
CA THR A 132 -11.10 -2.62 14.45
C THR A 132 -12.44 -1.98 14.07
N ARG A 133 -12.57 -0.66 14.26
CA ARG A 133 -13.81 0.07 13.92
C ARG A 133 -14.12 0.03 12.43
N TRP A 134 -13.12 0.21 11.59
CA TRP A 134 -13.30 0.15 10.13
C TRP A 134 -13.75 -1.24 9.68
N TRP A 135 -13.18 -2.29 10.28
CA TRP A 135 -13.57 -3.67 9.98
C TRP A 135 -15.01 -3.97 10.40
N GLU A 136 -15.42 -3.51 11.58
CA GLU A 136 -16.81 -3.62 12.03
C GLU A 136 -17.79 -2.95 11.05
N MET A 137 -17.45 -1.77 10.54
CA MET A 137 -18.24 -1.07 9.51
C MET A 137 -18.32 -1.87 8.20
N TRP A 138 -17.21 -2.50 7.80
CA TRP A 138 -17.17 -3.29 6.57
C TRP A 138 -17.99 -4.58 6.67
N MET A 139 -17.96 -5.25 7.83
CA MET A 139 -18.73 -6.46 8.08
C MET A 139 -20.23 -6.20 8.25
N ALA A 140 -20.61 -4.98 8.64
CA ALA A 140 -22.01 -4.55 8.76
C ALA A 140 -22.67 -4.19 7.41
N LEU A 141 -21.88 -4.13 6.32
CA LEU A 141 -22.30 -3.85 4.94
C LEU A 141 -22.48 -5.15 4.11
#